data_AF-A0A2N2L3S1-F1
#
_entry.id   AF-A0A2N2L3S1-F1
#
_cell.length_a   1.000
_cell.length_b   1.000
_cell.length_c   1.000
_cell.angle_alpha   90.00
_cell.angle_beta   90.00
_cell.angle_gamma   90.00
#
_symmetry.space_group_name_H-M   'P 1'
#
loop_
_entity.id
_entity.type
_entity.pdbx_description
1 polymer ?
#
loop_
_entity_poly.entity_id
_entity_poly.type
_entity_poly.pdbx_seq_one_letter_code
_entity_poly.pdbx_strand_id
1 'polypeptide(L)'
;MKECHQNKGKTASGEFVRPGIVAVSRDLEKQGLKLGTKIEISGMGTFVVKDRTNKKNRNNIDIFMNSHAKAMRFGRQKYTFLQTNDEEFTLSSGRKKYICILE
;
A
#
# COMPACT_ATOMS: atom_id res chain seq x y z
N MET A 1 -1.63 -13.46 13.51
CA MET A 1 -2.36 -12.29 12.99
C MET A 1 -3.14 -11.65 14.14
N LYS A 2 -2.63 -10.60 14.81
CA LYS A 2 -3.35 -10.01 15.96
C LYS A 2 -4.31 -8.89 15.53
N GLU A 3 -4.06 -8.27 14.38
CA GLU A 3 -4.69 -7.02 13.95
C GLU A 3 -5.83 -7.21 12.91
N CYS A 4 -5.90 -8.36 12.23
CA CYS A 4 -6.97 -8.65 11.26
C CYS A 4 -8.19 -9.37 11.86
N HIS A 5 -8.26 -9.54 13.18
CA HIS A 5 -9.27 -10.40 13.83
C HIS A 5 -10.71 -9.92 13.63
N GLN A 6 -10.95 -8.62 13.47
CA GLN A 6 -12.32 -8.11 13.31
C GLN A 6 -12.93 -8.46 11.95
N ASN A 7 -12.12 -8.72 10.92
CA ASN A 7 -12.60 -8.94 9.54
C ASN A 7 -12.20 -10.31 8.93
N LYS A 8 -11.80 -11.28 9.78
CA LYS A 8 -11.38 -12.64 9.36
C LYS A 8 -10.33 -12.67 8.23
N GLY A 9 -9.48 -11.63 8.13
CA GLY A 9 -8.46 -11.53 7.08
C GLY A 9 -8.99 -11.09 5.70
N LYS A 10 -10.19 -10.53 5.60
CA LYS A 10 -10.70 -9.90 4.38
C LYS A 10 -10.24 -8.45 4.28
N THR A 11 -9.64 -8.11 3.15
CA THR A 11 -9.24 -6.74 2.78
C THR A 11 -10.46 -5.92 2.36
N ALA A 12 -10.36 -4.58 2.29
CA ALA A 12 -11.43 -3.72 1.78
C ALA A 12 -11.87 -4.06 0.34
N SER A 13 -11.01 -4.72 -0.45
CA SER A 13 -11.36 -5.24 -1.78
C SER A 13 -12.18 -6.53 -1.77
N GLY A 14 -12.38 -7.17 -0.61
CA GLY A 14 -13.11 -8.44 -0.46
C GLY A 14 -12.24 -9.70 -0.58
N GLU A 15 -10.98 -9.58 -1.03
CA GLU A 15 -10.03 -10.69 -1.11
C GLU A 15 -9.39 -11.02 0.25
N PHE A 16 -8.93 -12.28 0.39
CA PHE A 16 -8.09 -12.70 1.51
C PHE A 16 -6.72 -12.03 1.45
N VAL A 17 -6.24 -11.60 2.61
CA VAL A 17 -4.95 -10.95 2.74
C VAL A 17 -3.80 -11.93 2.44
N ARG A 18 -2.85 -11.50 1.61
CA ARG A 18 -1.68 -12.28 1.19
C ARG A 18 -0.44 -11.38 1.09
N PRO A 19 0.78 -11.94 1.19
CA PRO A 19 2.00 -11.20 0.86
C PRO A 19 1.88 -10.49 -0.49
N GLY A 20 2.40 -9.27 -0.59
CA GLY A 20 2.24 -8.43 -1.79
C GLY A 20 1.01 -7.51 -1.76
N ILE A 21 0.31 -7.42 -0.62
CA ILE A 21 -0.79 -6.47 -0.41
C ILE A 21 -0.35 -5.34 0.52
N VAL A 22 -0.81 -4.13 0.20
CA VAL A 22 -0.68 -2.94 1.06
C VAL A 22 -2.03 -2.31 1.37
N ALA A 23 -2.10 -1.66 2.52
CA ALA A 23 -3.18 -0.77 2.91
C ALA A 23 -2.71 0.68 2.83
N VAL A 24 -3.52 1.57 2.25
CA VAL A 24 -3.16 2.99 2.13
C VAL A 24 -4.10 3.88 2.92
N SER A 25 -3.63 5.04 3.37
CA SER A 25 -4.48 6.05 3.97
C SER A 25 -5.39 6.72 2.93
N ARG A 26 -6.56 7.20 3.38
CA ARG A 26 -7.61 7.76 2.51
C ARG A 26 -7.16 8.99 1.71
N ASP A 27 -6.22 9.75 2.23
CA ASP A 27 -5.60 10.89 1.56
C ASP A 27 -4.67 10.45 0.41
N LEU A 28 -3.90 9.36 0.59
CA LEU A 28 -3.10 8.78 -0.50
C LEU A 28 -3.98 8.14 -1.58
N GLU A 29 -5.08 7.50 -1.16
CA GLU A 29 -6.08 6.98 -2.10
C GLU A 29 -6.66 8.10 -2.97
N LYS A 30 -7.00 9.25 -2.38
CA LYS A 30 -7.45 10.45 -3.11
C LYS A 30 -6.39 11.00 -4.06
N GLN A 31 -5.11 10.82 -3.77
CA GLN A 31 -3.99 11.27 -4.61
C GLN A 31 -3.70 10.35 -5.82
N GLY A 32 -4.23 9.12 -5.81
CA GLY A 32 -4.13 8.19 -6.94
C GLY A 32 -3.85 6.74 -6.58
N LEU A 33 -3.57 6.42 -5.31
CA LEU A 33 -3.36 5.04 -4.84
C LEU A 33 -4.69 4.35 -4.57
N LYS A 34 -5.48 4.14 -5.62
CA LYS A 34 -6.79 3.48 -5.51
C LYS A 34 -6.62 1.98 -5.27
N LEU A 35 -7.69 1.33 -4.81
CA LEU A 35 -7.75 -0.13 -4.76
C LEU A 35 -7.46 -0.70 -6.16
N GLY A 36 -6.56 -1.66 -6.24
CA GLY A 36 -6.07 -2.27 -7.50
C GLY A 36 -4.78 -1.66 -8.02
N THR A 37 -4.36 -0.47 -7.55
CA THR A 37 -3.11 0.16 -7.98
C THR A 37 -1.90 -0.71 -7.60
N LYS A 38 -1.01 -0.94 -8.57
CA LYS A 38 0.29 -1.56 -8.33
C LYS A 38 1.31 -0.50 -7.96
N ILE A 39 2.08 -0.77 -6.91
CA ILE A 39 3.21 0.04 -6.48
C ILE A 39 4.44 -0.84 -6.34
N GLU A 40 5.59 -0.35 -6.75
CA GLU A 40 6.88 -0.97 -6.52
C GLU A 40 7.59 -0.22 -5.41
N ILE A 41 7.84 -0.89 -4.28
CA ILE A 41 8.56 -0.31 -3.16
C ILE A 41 10.03 -0.70 -3.28
N SER A 42 10.90 0.30 -3.33
CA SER A 42 12.34 0.08 -3.52
C SER A 42 12.91 -0.85 -2.44
N GLY A 43 13.60 -1.91 -2.87
CA GLY A 43 14.19 -2.93 -1.99
C GLY A 43 13.21 -3.94 -1.39
N MET A 44 11.90 -3.84 -1.68
CA MET A 44 10.89 -4.79 -1.20
C MET A 44 10.11 -5.49 -2.32
N GLY A 45 10.04 -4.89 -3.50
CA GLY A 45 9.35 -5.44 -4.67
C GLY A 45 7.98 -4.82 -4.91
N THR A 46 7.15 -5.53 -5.68
CA THR A 46 5.84 -5.04 -6.14
C THR A 46 4.72 -5.44 -5.19
N PHE A 47 3.82 -4.49 -4.95
CA PHE A 47 2.65 -4.61 -4.08
C PHE A 47 1.40 -4.08 -4.77
N VAL A 48 0.24 -4.54 -4.31
CA VAL A 48 -1.07 -4.09 -4.79
C VAL A 48 -1.85 -3.47 -3.63
N VAL A 49 -2.41 -2.29 -3.87
CA VAL A 49 -3.30 -1.63 -2.93
C VAL A 49 -4.62 -2.41 -2.89
N LYS A 50 -4.91 -3.09 -1.78
CA LYS A 50 -6.17 -3.86 -1.63
C LYS A 50 -6.94 -3.50 -0.36
N ASP A 51 -6.37 -2.65 0.48
CA ASP A 51 -6.99 -2.27 1.74
C ASP A 51 -6.82 -0.77 2.07
N ARG A 52 -7.58 -0.30 3.05
CA ARG A 52 -7.53 1.08 3.54
C ARG A 52 -7.23 1.11 5.02
N THR A 53 -6.34 2.01 5.42
CA THR A 53 -6.04 2.23 6.83
C THR A 53 -7.14 3.05 7.52
N ASN A 54 -7.10 3.14 8.86
CA ASN A 54 -8.07 3.91 9.63
C ASN A 54 -8.11 5.38 9.18
N LYS A 55 -9.29 6.02 9.24
CA LYS A 55 -9.51 7.42 8.82
C LYS A 55 -8.66 8.44 9.56
N LYS A 56 -8.05 8.09 10.70
CA LYS A 56 -7.12 8.94 11.45
C LYS A 56 -5.72 8.98 10.84
N ASN A 57 -5.32 7.94 10.12
CA ASN A 57 -3.99 7.86 9.50
C ASN A 57 -3.92 8.76 8.27
N ARG A 58 -2.77 9.40 8.07
CA ARG A 58 -2.47 10.29 6.94
C ARG A 58 -1.10 9.93 6.38
N ASN A 59 -0.98 10.01 5.06
CA ASN A 59 0.22 9.73 4.27
C ASN A 59 0.93 8.41 4.68
N ASN A 60 0.17 7.37 5.03
CA ASN A 60 0.70 6.09 5.53
C ASN A 60 0.36 4.92 4.59
N ILE A 61 1.33 4.01 4.43
CA ILE A 61 1.19 2.76 3.70
C ILE A 61 1.57 1.61 4.66
N ASP A 62 0.62 0.77 5.00
CA ASP A 62 0.85 -0.40 5.84
C ASP A 62 1.07 -1.64 4.96
N ILE A 63 2.24 -2.25 5.05
CA ILE A 63 2.59 -3.46 4.30
C ILE A 63 2.09 -4.67 5.09
N PHE A 64 1.31 -5.53 4.44
CA PHE A 64 0.86 -6.75 5.08
C PHE A 64 2.03 -7.70 5.34
N MET A 65 2.14 -8.18 6.59
CA MET A 65 3.12 -9.16 7.01
C MET A 65 2.44 -10.32 7.77
N ASN A 66 2.84 -11.55 7.45
CA ASN A 66 2.23 -12.76 8.03
C ASN A 66 2.46 -12.90 9.55
N SER A 67 3.52 -12.27 10.08
CA SER A 67 3.90 -12.36 11.49
C SER A 67 3.97 -10.99 12.14
N HIS A 68 3.29 -10.86 13.27
CA HIS A 68 3.34 -9.66 14.12
C HIS A 68 4.77 -9.39 14.61
N ALA A 69 5.53 -10.43 14.97
CA ALA A 69 6.92 -10.27 15.37
C ALA A 69 7.79 -9.70 14.22
N LYS A 70 7.50 -10.07 12.97
CA LYS A 70 8.18 -9.52 11.79
C LYS A 70 7.81 -8.06 11.57
N ALA A 71 6.52 -7.70 11.70
CA ALA A 71 6.05 -6.32 11.60
C ALA A 71 6.69 -5.41 12.66
N MET A 72 6.78 -5.89 13.91
CA MET A 72 7.43 -5.14 15.00
C MET A 72 8.93 -4.94 14.76
N ARG A 73 9.63 -5.94 14.21
CA ARG A 73 11.06 -5.82 13.86
C ARG A 73 11.30 -4.90 12.67
N PHE A 74 10.37 -4.89 11.70
CA PHE A 74 10.43 -4.00 10.56
C PHE A 74 10.21 -2.54 10.98
N GLY A 75 9.21 -2.31 11.83
CA GLY A 75 8.93 -0.99 12.39
C GLY A 75 8.46 0.03 11.35
N ARG A 76 8.44 1.30 11.74
CA ARG A 76 8.11 2.42 10.85
C ARG A 76 9.39 2.86 10.14
N GLN A 77 9.35 2.83 8.81
CA GLN A 77 10.50 3.13 7.97
C GLN A 77 10.08 3.98 6.77
N LYS A 78 11.03 4.77 6.26
CA LYS A 78 10.83 5.65 5.10
C LYS A 78 11.23 4.88 3.85
N TYR A 79 10.30 4.79 2.89
CA TYR A 79 10.54 4.14 1.61
C TYR A 79 10.06 5.00 0.45
N THR A 80 10.74 4.86 -0.68
CA THR A 80 10.30 5.39 -1.98
C THR A 80 9.57 4.28 -2.72
N PHE A 81 8.45 4.62 -3.34
CA PHE A 81 7.71 3.71 -4.20
C PHE A 81 7.43 4.35 -5.56
N LEU A 82 7.23 3.50 -6.56
CA LEU A 82 6.83 3.86 -7.92
C LEU A 82 5.44 3.30 -8.18
N GLN A 83 4.53 4.13 -8.66
CA GLN A 83 3.21 3.67 -9.11
C GLN A 83 3.32 3.16 -10.55
N THR A 84 2.98 1.89 -10.77
CA THR A 84 2.82 1.29 -12.09
C THR A 84 1.35 1.36 -12.46
N ASN A 85 1.01 2.24 -13.41
CA ASN A 85 -0.34 2.26 -13.97
C ASN A 85 -0.41 1.17 -15.04
N ASP A 86 -1.23 0.13 -14.83
CA ASP A 86 -1.57 -0.87 -15.85
C ASP A 86 -2.56 -0.31 -16.89
N GLU A 87 -2.45 0.97 -17.25
CA GLU A 87 -3.12 1.50 -18.42
C GLU A 87 -2.06 1.63 -19.51
N GLU A 88 -2.30 0.93 -20.62
CA GLU A 88 -1.55 1.10 -21.85
C GLU A 88 -1.26 2.58 -22.09
N PHE A 89 0.02 2.81 -22.27
CA PHE A 89 0.62 3.97 -22.87
C PHE A 89 -0.15 4.43 -24.12
N THR A 90 -1.02 5.43 -23.98
CA THR A 90 -1.16 6.42 -25.04
C THR A 90 -0.14 7.51 -24.77
N LEU A 91 0.87 7.57 -25.65
CA LEU A 91 1.93 8.57 -25.66
C LEU A 91 1.37 9.98 -25.47
N SER A 92 1.47 10.55 -24.28
CA SER A 92 1.76 11.98 -24.09
C SER A 92 2.04 12.29 -22.62
N SER A 93 3.18 12.92 -22.37
CA SER A 93 3.57 13.58 -21.11
C SER A 93 3.84 12.69 -19.90
N GLY A 94 5.10 12.26 -19.81
CA GLY A 94 5.67 11.60 -18.64
C GLY A 94 5.55 12.42 -17.35
N ARG A 95 4.58 12.06 -16.51
CA ARG A 95 4.52 12.49 -15.10
C ARG A 95 4.69 11.29 -14.19
N LYS A 96 5.96 10.95 -13.92
CA LYS A 96 6.33 10.11 -12.78
C LYS A 96 5.87 10.84 -11.52
N LYS A 97 4.83 10.34 -10.85
CA LYS A 97 4.39 10.87 -9.55
C LYS A 97 5.25 10.25 -8.46
N TYR A 98 6.12 11.04 -7.87
CA TYR A 98 6.84 10.72 -6.64
C TYR A 98 6.00 11.22 -5.47
N ILE A 99 5.67 10.35 -4.51
CA ILE A 99 5.13 10.77 -3.22
C ILE A 99 6.12 10.32 -2.15
N CYS A 100 6.80 11.31 -1.58
CA CYS A 100 7.80 11.17 -0.54
C CYS A 100 7.19 11.15 0.86
N ILE A 101 7.83 10.36 1.72
CA ILE A 101 8.25 10.60 3.12
C ILE A 101 7.23 11.25 4.07
N LEU A 102 7.03 10.61 5.23
CA LEU A 102 6.59 11.31 6.43
C LEU A 102 7.60 11.20 7.57
N GLU A 103 7.80 12.34 8.22
CA GLU A 103 8.65 12.70 9.36
C GLU A 103 8.77 11.64 10.45
#